data_AF-A0A7J4PQX4-F1
#
_entry.id   AF-A0A7J4PQX4-F1
#
_cell.length_a   1.000
_cell.length_b   1.000
_cell.length_c   1.000
_cell.angle_alpha   90.00
_cell.angle_beta   90.00
_cell.angle_gamma   90.00
#
_symmetry.space_group_name_H-M   'P 1'
#
loop_
_entity.id
_entity.type
_entity.pdbx_description
1 polymer ?
#
loop_
_entity_poly.entity_id
_entity_poly.type
_entity_poly.pdbx_seq_one_letter_code
_entity_poly.pdbx_strand_id
1 'polypeptide(L)'
;MTGEHSVISDDDDRAEDAQNRHYDPQSWPPIRGDYRLEDHESRIAVVTLASHLRAKRAAICGPCKTENLGVEKVVANLISNSNLRFLLICGAESKGHLPGDSILALHRNGIDEEGRIVGSKGAIPFIENLSKEAIDRFQRQVEV
;
A
#
# COMPACT_ATOMS: atom_id res chain seq x y z
N MET A 1 43.08 16.79 52.86
CA MET A 1 42.79 17.07 51.43
C MET A 1 42.18 15.79 50.89
N THR A 2 40.86 15.59 51.05
CA THR A 2 39.80 15.90 50.06
C THR A 2 40.02 15.09 48.77
N GLY A 3 39.13 14.24 48.26
CA GLY A 3 37.72 13.94 48.55
C GLY A 3 37.25 12.80 47.61
N GLU A 4 36.01 12.38 47.81
CA GLU A 4 35.28 11.32 47.08
C GLU A 4 34.99 11.65 45.61
N HIS A 5 34.67 10.61 44.81
CA HIS A 5 33.53 10.52 43.86
C HIS A 5 33.64 9.18 43.10
N SER A 6 32.85 8.16 43.44
CA SER A 6 31.49 7.83 42.95
C SER A 6 31.41 7.34 41.49
N VAL A 7 30.90 6.11 41.40
CA VAL A 7 30.37 5.32 40.26
C VAL A 7 29.60 6.16 39.24
N ILE A 8 29.72 5.85 37.94
CA ILE A 8 28.60 5.74 36.98
C ILE A 8 29.00 4.72 35.89
N SER A 9 28.05 3.83 35.63
CA SER A 9 27.99 2.81 34.58
C SER A 9 27.61 3.43 33.23
N ASP A 10 28.41 3.21 32.19
CA ASP A 10 28.02 3.54 30.81
C ASP A 10 27.47 2.26 30.14
N ASP A 11 26.27 1.88 30.59
CA ASP A 11 25.40 0.89 29.94
C ASP A 11 24.48 1.58 28.91
N ASP A 12 24.96 2.66 28.27
CA ASP A 12 24.13 3.59 27.48
C ASP A 12 24.50 3.67 25.99
N ASP A 13 25.15 2.63 25.45
CA ASP A 13 25.50 2.52 24.01
C ASP A 13 24.39 1.87 23.15
N ARG A 14 23.13 1.85 23.63
CA ARG A 14 22.01 1.15 22.95
C ARG A 14 20.79 1.99 22.62
N ALA A 15 20.88 3.32 22.63
CA ALA A 15 19.70 4.16 22.50
C ALA A 15 19.68 5.21 21.37
N GLU A 16 20.67 5.29 20.46
CA GLU A 16 20.69 6.39 19.46
C GLU A 16 20.49 6.01 17.98
N ASP A 17 20.37 4.74 17.61
CA ASP A 17 20.19 4.35 16.19
C ASP A 17 18.73 4.29 15.68
N ALA A 18 17.75 4.70 16.48
CA ALA A 18 16.33 4.53 16.13
C ALA A 18 15.73 5.69 15.29
N GLN A 19 16.46 6.77 15.01
CA GLN A 19 15.87 8.02 14.50
C GLN A 19 16.36 8.53 13.13
N ASN A 20 17.05 7.72 12.33
CA ASN A 20 17.34 8.13 10.95
C ASN A 20 17.31 6.98 9.94
N ARG A 21 16.12 6.39 9.72
CA ARG A 21 15.91 5.60 8.50
C ARG A 21 15.77 6.58 7.33
N HIS A 22 16.87 6.83 6.62
CA HIS A 22 16.81 7.37 5.26
C HIS A 22 15.77 6.58 4.47
N TYR A 23 14.73 7.24 3.99
CA TYR A 23 13.82 6.66 3.00
C TYR A 23 14.67 6.38 1.76
N ASP A 24 14.96 5.11 1.49
CA ASP A 24 15.56 4.69 0.23
C ASP A 24 14.44 4.53 -0.80
N PRO A 25 14.28 5.48 -1.75
CA PRO A 25 13.25 5.41 -2.79
C PRO A 25 13.42 4.16 -3.67
N GLN A 26 14.58 3.50 -3.67
CA GLN A 26 14.84 2.29 -4.46
C GLN A 26 14.21 1.04 -3.86
N SER A 27 13.78 1.06 -2.60
CA SER A 27 13.15 -0.09 -1.92
C SER A 27 11.64 -0.18 -2.15
N TRP A 28 11.02 0.87 -2.68
CA TRP A 28 9.58 0.94 -2.95
C TRP A 28 9.30 1.06 -4.46
N PRO A 29 8.35 0.30 -5.02
CA PRO A 29 7.42 -0.61 -4.34
C PRO A 29 8.01 -2.01 -4.05
N PRO A 30 7.68 -2.62 -2.90
CA PRO A 30 8.22 -3.93 -2.52
C PRO A 30 7.65 -5.08 -3.36
N ILE A 31 6.43 -4.95 -3.87
CA ILE A 31 5.78 -5.99 -4.66
C ILE A 31 5.93 -5.69 -6.15
N ARG A 32 6.66 -6.56 -6.85
CA ARG A 32 6.86 -6.45 -8.30
C ARG A 32 5.55 -6.66 -9.07
N GLY A 33 5.41 -5.90 -10.15
CA GLY A 33 4.25 -5.95 -11.04
C GLY A 33 4.45 -5.09 -12.28
N ASP A 34 3.37 -4.93 -13.05
CA ASP A 34 3.33 -3.99 -14.17
C ASP A 34 2.87 -2.63 -13.65
N TYR A 35 3.80 -1.71 -13.52
CA TYR A 35 3.55 -0.31 -13.15
C TYR A 35 4.71 0.57 -13.61
N ARG A 36 4.48 1.87 -13.58
CA ARG A 36 5.49 2.92 -13.75
C ARG A 36 5.54 3.78 -12.50
N LEU A 37 6.74 4.19 -12.15
CA LEU A 37 7.00 5.22 -11.14
C LEU A 37 7.31 6.52 -11.86
N GLU A 38 6.72 7.63 -11.42
CA GLU A 38 6.93 8.93 -12.07
C GLU A 38 7.40 10.00 -11.05
N ASP A 39 6.57 10.36 -10.06
CA ASP A 39 6.87 11.42 -9.08
C ASP A 39 6.83 10.88 -7.65
N HIS A 40 7.99 10.59 -7.06
CA HIS A 40 8.11 9.99 -5.72
C HIS A 40 7.52 10.84 -4.59
N GLU A 41 7.43 12.16 -4.77
CA GLU A 41 6.85 13.09 -3.79
C GLU A 41 5.33 13.18 -3.91
N SER A 42 4.76 12.64 -5.00
CA SER A 42 3.32 12.64 -5.23
C SER A 42 2.57 11.78 -4.21
N ARG A 43 1.39 12.24 -3.85
CA ARG A 43 0.47 11.53 -2.93
C ARG A 43 -0.56 10.68 -3.65
N ILE A 44 -0.49 10.63 -4.99
CA ILE A 44 -1.50 10.03 -5.86
C ILE A 44 -0.96 8.75 -6.47
N ALA A 45 -1.70 7.66 -6.29
CA ALA A 45 -1.54 6.44 -7.06
C ALA A 45 -2.68 6.28 -8.07
N VAL A 46 -2.40 5.63 -9.21
CA VAL A 46 -3.37 5.43 -10.28
C VAL A 46 -3.44 3.97 -10.70
N VAL A 47 -4.64 3.40 -10.66
CA VAL A 47 -4.97 2.10 -11.23
C VAL A 47 -5.70 2.32 -12.54
N THR A 48 -5.14 1.83 -13.65
CA THR A 48 -5.67 2.06 -15.01
C THR A 48 -6.57 0.92 -15.52
N LEU A 49 -6.92 -0.01 -14.63
CA LEU A 49 -7.72 -1.21 -14.91
C LEU A 49 -7.18 -1.98 -16.15
N ALA A 50 -8.02 -2.33 -17.11
CA ALA A 50 -7.61 -3.00 -18.35
C ALA A 50 -7.06 -2.05 -19.42
N SER A 51 -7.06 -0.72 -19.18
CA SER A 51 -6.61 0.26 -20.15
C SER A 51 -5.10 0.53 -20.06
N HIS A 52 -4.51 0.87 -21.20
CA HIS A 52 -3.12 1.32 -21.31
C HIS A 52 -3.04 2.84 -21.21
N LEU A 53 -3.13 3.37 -20.00
CA LEU A 53 -3.05 4.79 -19.71
C LEU A 53 -1.73 5.17 -19.03
N ARG A 54 -1.42 6.46 -19.04
CA ARG A 54 -0.31 7.05 -18.29
C ARG A 54 -0.85 8.18 -17.43
N ALA A 55 -0.35 8.28 -16.20
CA ALA A 55 -0.64 9.39 -15.30
C ALA A 55 0.68 10.07 -14.93
N LYS A 56 1.03 11.13 -15.67
CA LYS A 56 2.19 11.96 -15.32
C LYS A 56 1.94 12.57 -13.94
N ARG A 57 2.99 12.62 -13.09
CA ARG A 57 2.94 13.15 -11.72
C ARG A 57 2.21 12.28 -10.68
N ALA A 58 1.79 11.06 -11.04
CA ALA A 58 1.44 10.07 -10.03
C ALA A 58 2.72 9.47 -9.45
N ALA A 59 2.70 9.04 -8.19
CA ALA A 59 3.83 8.31 -7.63
C ALA A 59 3.99 6.93 -8.27
N ILE A 60 2.85 6.25 -8.48
CA ILE A 60 2.77 4.96 -9.14
C ILE A 60 1.53 4.91 -10.03
N CYS A 61 1.68 4.34 -11.23
CA CYS A 61 0.59 4.16 -12.18
C CYS A 61 0.72 2.79 -12.86
N GLY A 62 -0.34 1.98 -12.85
CA GLY A 62 -0.30 0.67 -13.50
C GLY A 62 -1.68 0.04 -13.69
N PRO A 63 -1.79 -0.98 -14.57
CA PRO A 63 -3.01 -1.74 -14.74
C PRO A 63 -3.30 -2.64 -13.53
N CYS A 64 -4.57 -2.92 -13.29
CA CYS A 64 -5.03 -4.00 -12.43
C CYS A 64 -6.14 -4.76 -13.14
N LYS A 65 -5.96 -6.06 -13.35
CA LYS A 65 -6.84 -6.86 -14.23
C LYS A 65 -7.63 -7.95 -13.50
N THR A 66 -7.22 -8.31 -12.29
CA THR A 66 -7.86 -9.34 -11.46
C THR A 66 -8.27 -8.77 -10.11
N GLU A 67 -9.40 -9.24 -9.62
CA GLU A 67 -10.12 -8.86 -8.41
C GLU A 67 -9.53 -9.40 -7.10
N ASN A 68 -8.47 -10.19 -7.21
CA ASN A 68 -7.80 -10.90 -6.11
C ASN A 68 -6.33 -10.49 -6.06
N LEU A 69 -5.41 -11.30 -6.58
CA LEU A 69 -3.96 -11.05 -6.54
C LEU A 69 -3.56 -9.68 -7.12
N GLY A 70 -4.26 -9.20 -8.16
CA GLY A 70 -4.05 -7.85 -8.67
C GLY A 70 -4.36 -6.77 -7.64
N VAL A 71 -5.51 -6.89 -6.97
CA VAL A 71 -5.93 -6.02 -5.86
C VAL A 71 -4.96 -6.11 -4.69
N GLU A 72 -4.52 -7.31 -4.32
CA GLU A 72 -3.56 -7.52 -3.22
C GLU A 72 -2.25 -6.77 -3.46
N LYS A 73 -1.69 -6.88 -4.69
CA LYS A 73 -0.47 -6.19 -5.08
C LYS A 73 -0.63 -4.67 -5.04
N VAL A 74 -1.76 -4.16 -5.50
CA VAL A 74 -2.09 -2.73 -5.42
C VAL A 74 -2.08 -2.30 -3.96
N VAL A 75 -2.87 -2.96 -3.11
CA VAL A 75 -2.99 -2.61 -1.69
C VAL A 75 -1.64 -2.67 -0.98
N ALA A 76 -0.87 -3.76 -1.13
CA ALA A 76 0.44 -3.92 -0.50
C ALA A 76 1.43 -2.81 -0.89
N ASN A 77 1.47 -2.42 -2.17
CA ASN A 77 2.32 -1.33 -2.63
C ASN A 77 1.83 0.03 -2.14
N LEU A 78 0.51 0.26 -2.02
CA LEU A 78 -0.02 1.50 -1.47
C LEU A 78 0.33 1.64 0.02
N ILE A 79 0.07 0.61 0.82
CA ILE A 79 0.26 0.68 2.27
C ILE A 79 1.74 0.68 2.69
N SER A 80 2.66 0.30 1.81
CA SER A 80 4.10 0.40 2.11
C SER A 80 4.66 1.81 1.93
N ASN A 81 3.89 2.76 1.38
CA ASN A 81 4.27 4.17 1.27
C ASN A 81 3.22 5.07 1.94
N SER A 82 3.58 5.65 3.09
CA SER A 82 2.71 6.52 3.88
C SER A 82 2.41 7.88 3.23
N ASN A 83 3.18 8.28 2.21
CA ASN A 83 2.91 9.51 1.46
C ASN A 83 1.69 9.37 0.53
N LEU A 84 1.31 8.14 0.13
CA LEU A 84 0.16 7.93 -0.75
C LEU A 84 -1.15 8.08 0.00
N ARG A 85 -1.92 9.10 -0.37
CA ARG A 85 -3.19 9.47 0.28
C ARG A 85 -4.40 9.38 -0.64
N PHE A 86 -4.20 9.25 -1.95
CA PHE A 86 -5.26 9.17 -2.94
C PHE A 86 -5.00 8.03 -3.93
N LEU A 87 -6.04 7.26 -4.23
CA LEU A 87 -6.04 6.22 -5.25
C LEU A 87 -7.07 6.57 -6.31
N LEU A 88 -6.62 6.95 -7.50
CA LEU A 88 -7.51 7.12 -8.66
C LEU A 88 -7.69 5.78 -9.37
N ILE A 89 -8.93 5.34 -9.51
CA ILE A 89 -9.28 4.18 -10.34
C ILE A 89 -9.89 4.70 -11.65
N CYS A 90 -9.27 4.36 -12.78
CA CYS A 90 -9.72 4.82 -14.09
C CYS A 90 -9.45 3.79 -15.19
N GLY A 91 -10.01 4.05 -16.38
CA GLY A 91 -9.91 3.13 -17.51
C GLY A 91 -11.07 2.14 -17.58
N ALA A 92 -10.94 1.17 -18.48
CA ALA A 92 -11.95 0.17 -18.76
C ALA A 92 -11.86 -1.00 -17.79
N GLU A 93 -13.00 -1.40 -17.24
CA GLU A 93 -13.11 -2.54 -16.33
C GLU A 93 -12.81 -3.87 -17.04
N SER A 94 -12.13 -4.79 -16.36
CA SER A 94 -11.90 -6.15 -16.88
C SER A 94 -13.17 -6.98 -16.76
N LYS A 95 -13.74 -7.44 -17.88
CA LYS A 95 -15.02 -8.18 -17.89
C LYS A 95 -14.91 -9.47 -17.06
N GLY A 96 -15.89 -9.70 -16.18
CA GLY A 96 -15.95 -10.87 -15.30
C GLY A 96 -15.12 -10.72 -14.03
N HIS A 97 -13.89 -10.22 -14.15
CA HIS A 97 -13.03 -9.96 -13.00
C HIS A 97 -13.52 -8.75 -12.18
N LEU A 98 -13.77 -7.61 -12.84
CA LEU A 98 -14.20 -6.36 -12.20
C LEU A 98 -13.27 -5.88 -11.04
N PRO A 99 -11.95 -5.73 -11.26
CA PRO A 99 -11.02 -5.26 -10.24
C PRO A 99 -11.35 -3.86 -9.69
N GLY A 100 -11.85 -2.92 -10.49
CA GLY A 100 -12.21 -1.59 -9.98
C GLY A 100 -13.35 -1.64 -8.97
N ASP A 101 -14.43 -2.37 -9.30
CA ASP A 101 -15.54 -2.67 -8.38
C ASP A 101 -15.03 -3.35 -7.09
N SER A 102 -14.09 -4.30 -7.24
CA SER A 102 -13.51 -5.03 -6.10
C SER A 102 -12.64 -4.16 -5.20
N ILE A 103 -11.83 -3.25 -5.75
CA ILE A 103 -11.05 -2.29 -4.96
C ILE A 103 -11.98 -1.36 -4.17
N LEU A 104 -13.04 -0.85 -4.80
CA LEU A 104 -14.03 0.00 -4.15
C LEU A 104 -14.78 -0.73 -3.02
N ALA A 105 -15.17 -1.98 -3.26
CA ALA A 105 -15.82 -2.82 -2.25
C ALA A 105 -14.87 -3.11 -1.08
N LEU A 106 -13.61 -3.46 -1.36
CA LEU A 106 -12.60 -3.70 -0.32
C LEU A 106 -12.35 -2.45 0.53
N HIS A 107 -12.25 -1.28 -0.11
CA HIS A 107 -12.05 0.00 0.59
C HIS A 107 -13.23 0.35 1.52
N ARG A 108 -14.46 0.07 1.10
CA ARG A 108 -15.67 0.44 1.86
C ARG A 108 -16.04 -0.58 2.94
N ASN A 109 -15.88 -1.86 2.63
CA ASN A 109 -16.52 -2.94 3.39
C ASN A 109 -15.54 -3.98 3.94
N GLY A 110 -14.29 -3.99 3.46
CA GLY A 110 -13.30 -4.99 3.87
C GLY A 110 -13.60 -6.39 3.34
N ILE A 111 -13.23 -7.40 4.13
CA ILE A 111 -13.40 -8.82 3.82
C ILE A 111 -14.19 -9.54 4.93
N ASP A 112 -14.85 -10.64 4.58
CA ASP A 112 -15.52 -11.53 5.55
C ASP A 112 -14.54 -12.50 6.25
N GLU A 113 -15.05 -13.51 6.96
CA GLU A 113 -14.25 -14.48 7.70
C GLU A 113 -13.47 -15.42 6.77
N GLU A 114 -14.00 -15.67 5.57
CA GLU A 114 -13.40 -16.50 4.52
C GLU A 114 -12.47 -15.71 3.59
N GLY A 115 -12.30 -14.41 3.81
CA GLY A 115 -11.44 -13.54 2.99
C GLY A 115 -12.09 -13.02 1.72
N ARG A 116 -13.40 -13.22 1.53
CA ARG A 116 -14.14 -12.67 0.39
C ARG A 116 -14.33 -11.16 0.58
N ILE A 117 -14.11 -10.39 -0.49
CA ILE A 117 -14.37 -8.95 -0.50
C ILE A 117 -15.88 -8.70 -0.44
N VAL A 118 -16.32 -8.06 0.64
CA VAL A 118 -17.74 -7.84 0.91
C VAL A 118 -18.34 -6.84 -0.08
N GLY A 119 -19.34 -7.28 -0.85
CA GLY A 119 -20.03 -6.44 -1.84
C GLY A 119 -19.34 -6.35 -3.21
N SER A 120 -18.22 -7.04 -3.42
CA SER A 120 -17.62 -7.15 -4.75
C SER A 120 -18.48 -8.01 -5.69
N LYS A 121 -18.59 -7.58 -6.95
CA LYS A 121 -19.24 -8.30 -8.05
C LYS A 121 -18.27 -9.11 -8.89
N GLY A 122 -16.98 -9.10 -8.56
CA GLY A 122 -15.98 -9.92 -9.23
C GLY A 122 -16.30 -11.42 -9.14
N ALA A 123 -15.81 -12.20 -10.10
CA ALA A 123 -16.08 -13.63 -10.15
C ALA A 123 -15.48 -14.39 -8.95
N ILE A 124 -14.22 -14.08 -8.59
CA ILE A 124 -13.46 -14.74 -7.53
C ILE A 124 -12.77 -13.68 -6.63
N PRO A 125 -13.55 -12.84 -5.90
CA PRO A 125 -13.03 -11.69 -5.16
C PRO A 125 -12.60 -12.11 -3.76
N PHE A 126 -11.54 -12.91 -3.67
CA PHE A 126 -10.96 -13.37 -2.41
C PHE A 126 -9.56 -12.78 -2.22
N ILE A 127 -9.28 -12.37 -0.98
CA ILE A 127 -7.98 -11.88 -0.51
C ILE A 127 -7.43 -12.93 0.45
N GLU A 128 -6.30 -13.53 0.09
CA GLU A 128 -5.67 -14.63 0.82
C GLU A 128 -4.32 -14.21 1.42
N ASN A 129 -3.69 -13.18 0.88
CA ASN A 129 -2.30 -12.80 1.19
C ASN A 129 -2.17 -11.50 1.97
N LEU A 130 -3.29 -10.85 2.32
CA LEU A 130 -3.30 -9.64 3.16
C LEU A 130 -4.05 -9.90 4.46
N SER A 131 -3.48 -9.42 5.56
CA SER A 131 -4.15 -9.48 6.87
C SER A 131 -5.25 -8.42 6.95
N LYS A 132 -6.18 -8.59 7.92
CA LYS A 132 -7.23 -7.60 8.19
C LYS A 132 -6.64 -6.23 8.56
N GLU A 133 -5.54 -6.21 9.30
CA GLU A 133 -4.84 -4.98 9.67
C GLU A 133 -4.26 -4.24 8.45
N ALA A 134 -3.77 -4.99 7.44
CA ALA A 134 -3.30 -4.41 6.19
C ALA A 134 -4.44 -3.76 5.41
N ILE A 135 -5.62 -4.40 5.40
CA ILE A 135 -6.84 -3.87 4.76
C ILE A 135 -7.33 -2.64 5.52
N ASP A 136 -7.45 -2.68 6.84
CA ASP A 136 -7.83 -1.53 7.67
C ASP A 136 -6.90 -0.33 7.44
N ARG A 137 -5.60 -0.59 7.34
CA ARG A 137 -4.60 0.44 7.05
C ARG A 137 -4.82 1.04 5.65
N PHE A 138 -5.15 0.22 4.65
CA PHE A 138 -5.51 0.71 3.32
C PHE A 138 -6.75 1.61 3.36
N GLN A 139 -7.83 1.17 4.02
CA GLN A 139 -9.08 1.92 4.15
C GLN A 139 -8.87 3.29 4.81
N ARG A 140 -7.99 3.38 5.81
CA ARG A 140 -7.69 4.63 6.54
C ARG A 140 -6.64 5.51 5.83
N GLN A 141 -5.70 4.92 5.09
CA GLN A 141 -4.59 5.68 4.51
C GLN A 141 -5.03 6.47 3.27
N VAL A 142 -5.80 5.84 2.38
CA VAL A 142 -6.15 6.41 1.07
C VAL A 142 -7.63 6.74 0.95
N GLU A 143 -7.92 7.81 0.23
CA GLU A 143 -9.23 8.11 -0.35
C GLU A 143 -9.26 7.56 -1.79
N VAL A 144 -10.38 6.94 -2.18
CA VAL A 144 -10.59 6.27 -3.48
C VAL A 144 -11.72 6.93 -4.25
#